data_AF-A0A9E1AEJ3-F1
#
_entry.id   AF-A0A9E1AEJ3-F1
#
_cell.length_a   1.000
_cell.length_b   1.000
_cell.length_c   1.000
_cell.angle_alpha   90.00
_cell.angle_beta   90.00
_cell.angle_gamma   90.00
#
_symmetry.space_group_name_H-M   'P 1'
#
loop_
_entity.id
_entity.type
_entity.pdbx_description
1 polymer ?
#
loop_
_entity_poly.entity_id
_entity_poly.type
_entity_poly.pdbx_seq_one_letter_code
_entity_poly.pdbx_strand_id
1 'polypeptide(L)'
;MTLLERYLNYLSQICEGSRKAPDGITLTKTGDMEKAIELQQQIAAIGIPEFVRLCAAQDGETIPEEELESFDPSQMLAALSNLEAAQKSEEEQPPEETPGEPEEPVKSEIRDIYEVFLDSVCLEDNLLSYLIDIAKRGAKDEFQTLSHAAARTLLSLDEFLLWLGNKEALAGPDERACAAIMDAALARLMQEGQKELAAALLSGDETTFKLFRTEAPELVHLPDATYEWYVQNYLDRYYPVRFIMKMNGVEFPNIPTKEA
;
A
#
# COMPACT_ATOMS: atom_id res chain seq x y z
N MET A 1 20.04 19.03 27.74
CA MET A 1 18.98 18.77 26.77
C MET A 1 19.24 19.66 25.58
N THR A 2 19.19 19.11 24.37
CA THR A 2 19.28 19.91 23.15
C THR A 2 18.01 20.73 22.97
N LEU A 3 18.07 21.81 22.18
CA LEU A 3 16.91 22.64 21.86
C LEU A 3 15.78 21.79 21.22
N LEU A 4 16.16 20.75 20.48
CA LEU A 4 15.24 19.82 19.84
C LEU A 4 14.52 18.89 20.84
N GLU A 5 15.22 18.38 21.84
CA GLU A 5 14.59 17.56 22.88
C GLU A 5 13.55 18.38 23.66
N ARG A 6 13.87 19.65 23.96
CA ARG A 6 12.92 20.59 24.57
C ARG A 6 11.75 20.87 23.64
N TYR A 7 12.00 21.09 22.36
CA TYR A 7 10.97 21.27 21.33
C TYR A 7 9.97 20.12 21.28
N LEU A 8 10.45 18.88 21.14
CA LEU A 8 9.61 17.70 21.03
C LEU A 8 8.81 17.45 22.31
N ASN A 9 9.43 17.68 23.47
CA ASN A 9 8.75 17.56 24.76
C ASN A 9 7.61 18.58 24.88
N TYR A 10 7.86 19.85 24.53
CA TYR A 10 6.82 20.88 24.53
C TYR A 10 5.72 20.63 23.50
N LEU A 11 6.07 20.12 22.31
CA LEU A 11 5.10 19.76 21.29
C LEU A 11 4.19 18.62 21.76
N SER A 12 4.75 17.56 22.36
CA SER A 12 3.97 16.44 22.93
C SER A 12 3.01 16.93 24.02
N GLN A 13 3.50 17.73 24.97
CA GLN A 13 2.67 18.25 26.07
C GLN A 13 1.51 19.13 25.61
N ILE A 14 1.68 19.91 24.53
CA ILE A 14 0.61 20.74 23.96
C ILE A 14 -0.39 19.86 23.20
N CYS A 15 0.09 18.88 22.41
CA CYS A 15 -0.78 17.93 21.70
C CYS A 15 -1.60 17.05 22.66
N GLU A 16 -1.02 16.64 23.78
CA GLU A 16 -1.69 15.87 24.84
C GLU A 16 -2.64 16.73 25.69
N GLY A 17 -2.64 18.05 25.51
CA GLY A 17 -3.46 18.99 26.28
C GLY A 17 -2.99 19.20 27.72
N SER A 18 -1.84 18.63 28.09
CA SER A 18 -1.20 18.79 29.41
C SER A 18 -0.63 20.20 29.62
N ARG A 19 -0.41 20.96 28.55
CA ARG A 19 0.11 22.33 28.56
C ARG A 19 -0.71 23.29 27.68
N LYS A 20 -0.80 24.56 28.08
CA LYS A 20 -1.39 25.63 27.25
C LYS A 20 -0.40 26.09 26.17
N ALA A 21 -0.91 26.53 25.03
CA ALA A 21 -0.07 27.07 23.96
C ALA A 21 0.72 28.31 24.44
N PRO A 22 1.95 28.50 23.93
CA PRO A 22 2.79 29.65 24.26
C PRO A 22 2.19 30.98 23.78
N ASP A 23 2.58 32.09 24.41
CA ASP A 23 2.15 33.43 24.01
C ASP A 23 2.59 33.73 22.56
N GLY A 24 1.63 33.94 21.67
CA GLY A 24 1.87 34.09 20.22
C GLY A 24 1.34 32.93 19.38
N ILE A 25 1.01 31.80 19.99
CA ILE A 25 0.29 30.69 19.34
C ILE A 25 -1.16 30.65 19.84
N THR A 26 -2.10 30.81 18.92
CA THR A 26 -3.53 30.72 19.22
C THR A 26 -4.11 29.53 18.49
N LEU A 27 -4.48 28.49 19.23
CA LEU A 27 -5.17 27.33 18.68
C LEU A 27 -6.66 27.63 18.65
N THR A 28 -7.21 27.83 17.45
CA THR A 28 -8.63 28.17 17.24
C THR A 28 -9.48 26.95 16.96
N LYS A 29 -8.84 25.83 16.59
CA LYS A 29 -9.52 24.58 16.25
C LYS A 29 -9.85 23.75 17.50
N THR A 30 -10.94 22.99 17.42
CA THR A 30 -11.42 22.14 18.52
C THR A 30 -11.01 20.67 18.38
N GLY A 31 -10.76 20.17 17.16
CA GLY A 31 -10.34 18.79 16.92
C GLY A 31 -8.85 18.56 17.19
N ASP A 32 -8.48 17.40 17.74
CA ASP A 32 -7.11 17.10 18.19
C ASP A 32 -6.10 17.06 17.04
N MET A 33 -6.48 16.46 15.91
CA MET A 33 -5.64 16.43 14.71
C MET A 33 -5.53 17.83 14.07
N GLU A 34 -6.62 18.60 14.06
CA GLU A 34 -6.64 19.96 13.51
C GLU A 34 -5.79 20.92 14.36
N LYS A 35 -5.81 20.77 15.69
CA LYS A 35 -4.94 21.52 16.61
C LYS A 35 -3.47 21.20 16.40
N ALA A 36 -3.12 19.92 16.20
CA ALA A 36 -1.73 19.52 15.95
C ALA A 36 -1.19 20.12 14.63
N ILE A 37 -2.02 20.12 13.58
CA ILE A 37 -1.67 20.72 12.29
C ILE A 37 -1.55 22.25 12.40
N GLU A 38 -2.51 22.91 13.07
CA GLU A 38 -2.50 24.36 13.28
C GLU A 38 -1.30 24.80 14.14
N LEU A 39 -0.94 24.01 15.15
CA LEU A 39 0.25 24.20 15.98
C LEU A 39 1.52 24.11 15.14
N GLN A 40 1.65 23.06 14.32
CA GLN A 40 2.84 22.85 13.50
C GLN A 40 3.00 23.93 12.42
N GLN A 41 1.90 24.44 11.85
CA GLN A 41 1.92 25.56 10.92
C GLN A 41 2.36 26.87 11.59
N GLN A 42 1.86 27.16 12.79
CA GLN A 42 2.27 28.36 13.53
C GLN A 42 3.74 28.29 13.98
N ILE A 43 4.20 27.11 14.41
CA ILE A 43 5.62 26.86 14.72
C ILE A 43 6.50 27.04 13.48
N ALA A 44 6.07 26.56 12.32
CA ALA A 44 6.80 26.76 11.06
C ALA A 44 6.87 28.25 10.67
N ALA A 45 5.88 29.06 11.05
CA ALA A 45 5.85 30.50 10.76
C ALA A 45 6.75 31.34 11.69
N ILE A 46 6.81 31.02 12.98
CA ILE A 46 7.65 31.76 13.96
C ILE A 46 9.06 31.17 14.10
N GLY A 47 9.24 29.90 13.74
CA GLY A 47 10.48 29.16 13.89
C GLY A 47 10.55 28.40 15.21
N ILE A 48 11.22 27.24 15.15
CA ILE A 48 11.37 26.33 16.27
C ILE A 48 12.17 26.93 17.45
N PRO A 49 13.27 27.67 17.22
CA PRO A 49 13.98 28.36 18.30
C PRO A 49 13.08 29.34 19.07
N GLU A 50 12.26 30.10 18.34
CA GLU A 50 11.36 31.10 18.93
C GLU A 50 10.22 30.43 19.71
N PHE A 51 9.66 29.34 19.19
CA PHE A 51 8.66 28.54 19.90
C PHE A 51 9.22 27.98 21.22
N VAL A 52 10.42 27.38 21.21
CA VAL A 52 11.04 26.84 22.42
C VAL A 52 11.34 27.95 23.43
N ARG A 53 11.78 29.13 22.96
CA ARG A 53 11.99 30.31 23.79
C ARG A 53 10.71 30.76 24.51
N LEU A 54 9.58 30.80 23.79
CA LEU A 54 8.28 31.17 24.36
C LEU A 54 7.76 30.13 25.36
N CYS A 55 7.93 28.84 25.05
CA CYS A 55 7.58 27.75 25.97
C CYS A 55 8.45 27.74 27.23
N ALA A 56 9.76 28.00 27.11
CA ALA A 56 10.66 28.09 28.25
C ALA A 56 10.37 29.32 29.11
N ALA A 57 10.05 30.46 28.50
CA ALA A 57 9.66 31.67 29.22
C ALA A 57 8.40 31.46 30.07
N GLN A 58 7.45 30.64 29.62
CA GLN A 58 6.28 30.24 30.41
C GLN A 58 6.64 29.36 31.63
N ASP A 59 7.71 28.58 31.54
CA ASP A 59 8.26 27.81 32.67
C ASP A 59 9.14 28.68 33.61
N GLY A 60 9.33 29.96 33.28
CA GLY A 60 10.26 30.85 33.99
C GLY A 60 11.73 30.58 33.68
N GLU A 61 12.01 29.79 32.64
CA GLU A 61 13.35 29.45 32.18
C GLU A 61 13.78 30.38 31.05
N THR A 62 15.03 30.84 31.07
CA THR A 62 15.60 31.68 30.01
C THR A 62 16.65 30.88 29.25
N ILE A 63 16.39 30.63 27.97
CA ILE A 63 17.32 29.90 27.10
C ILE A 63 18.35 30.89 26.55
N PRO A 64 19.66 30.59 26.67
CA PRO A 64 20.72 31.43 26.10
C PRO A 64 20.56 31.58 24.58
N GLU A 65 20.78 32.79 24.04
CA GLU A 65 20.71 33.04 22.58
C GLU A 65 21.67 32.14 21.77
N GLU A 66 22.81 31.76 22.35
CA GLU A 66 23.77 30.82 21.74
C GLU A 66 23.17 29.42 21.50
N GLU A 67 22.26 28.96 22.37
CA GLU A 67 21.54 27.69 22.19
C GLU A 67 20.45 27.79 21.11
N LEU A 68 19.89 29.00 20.92
CA LEU A 68 18.89 29.28 19.87
C LEU A 68 19.56 29.39 18.48
N GLU A 69 20.75 30.00 18.41
CA GLU A 69 21.51 30.20 17.16
C GLU A 69 22.25 28.94 16.70
N SER A 70 22.63 28.05 17.61
CA SER A 70 23.28 26.77 17.28
C SER A 70 22.32 25.71 16.72
N PHE A 71 21.03 26.03 16.64
CA PHE A 71 20.02 25.13 16.08
C PHE A 71 20.22 24.93 14.57
N ASP A 72 20.53 23.70 14.17
CA ASP A 72 20.65 23.30 12.77
C ASP A 72 19.44 22.46 12.33
N PRO A 73 18.66 22.90 11.32
CA PRO A 73 17.55 22.13 10.76
C PRO A 73 17.93 20.73 10.25
N SER A 74 19.20 20.48 9.92
CA SER A 74 19.67 19.15 9.51
C SER A 74 19.75 18.17 10.68
N GLN A 75 20.02 18.65 11.91
CA GLN A 75 20.01 17.82 13.11
C GLN A 75 18.60 17.38 13.50
N MET A 76 17.56 18.15 13.11
CA MET A 76 16.16 17.77 13.28
C MET A 76 15.80 16.48 12.54
N LEU A 77 16.25 16.36 11.28
CA LEU A 77 15.97 15.17 10.49
C LEU A 77 16.65 13.95 11.12
N ALA A 78 17.93 14.09 11.50
CA ALA A 78 18.70 13.03 12.14
C ALA A 78 18.11 12.59 13.49
N ALA A 79 17.60 13.53 14.28
CA ALA A 79 17.02 13.21 15.57
C ALA A 79 15.58 12.72 15.50
N LEU A 80 14.77 13.15 14.51
CA LEU A 80 13.49 12.51 14.19
C LEU A 80 13.73 11.04 13.79
N SER A 81 14.73 10.77 12.94
CA SER A 81 15.13 9.40 12.60
C SER A 81 15.60 8.60 13.82
N ASN A 82 16.35 9.22 14.74
CA ASN A 82 16.79 8.55 15.97
C ASN A 82 15.64 8.31 16.97
N LEU A 83 14.62 9.18 17.03
CA LEU A 83 13.43 8.96 17.85
C LEU A 83 12.53 7.86 17.28
N GLU A 84 12.41 7.81 15.95
CA GLU A 84 11.70 6.74 15.25
C GLU A 84 12.43 5.39 15.45
N ALA A 85 13.76 5.41 15.50
CA ALA A 85 14.58 4.26 15.87
C ALA A 85 14.45 3.89 17.37
N ALA A 86 14.38 4.88 18.27
CA ALA A 86 14.21 4.65 19.70
C ALA A 86 12.81 4.10 20.05
N GLN A 87 11.76 4.56 19.36
CA GLN A 87 10.40 4.00 19.48
C GLN A 87 10.32 2.56 18.94
N LYS A 88 11.10 2.22 17.92
CA LYS A 88 11.29 0.83 17.46
C LYS A 88 12.08 -0.05 18.43
N SER A 89 12.78 0.54 19.41
CA SER A 89 13.68 -0.20 20.33
C SER A 89 13.00 -0.66 21.62
N GLU A 90 11.79 -0.22 21.93
CA GLU A 90 11.07 -0.61 23.16
C GLU A 90 10.10 -1.80 22.99
N GLU A 91 9.87 -2.31 21.77
CA GLU A 91 8.92 -3.40 21.55
C GLU A 91 9.50 -4.77 21.18
N GLU A 92 10.81 -4.96 20.91
CA GLU A 92 11.30 -6.34 20.69
C GLU A 92 12.81 -6.55 20.90
N GLN A 93 13.13 -7.43 21.84
CA GLN A 93 14.38 -8.21 21.90
C GLN A 93 14.04 -9.69 21.63
N PRO A 94 14.99 -10.50 21.09
CA PRO A 94 14.93 -11.05 19.72
C PRO A 94 14.82 -12.59 19.68
N PRO A 95 14.99 -13.24 18.51
CA PRO A 95 16.32 -13.81 18.26
C PRO A 95 16.91 -13.63 16.86
N GLU A 96 18.25 -13.61 16.87
CA GLU A 96 19.28 -13.67 15.84
C GLU A 96 18.90 -14.23 14.45
N GLU A 97 19.27 -13.50 13.39
CA GLU A 97 19.90 -14.08 12.20
C GLU A 97 20.98 -13.14 11.62
N THR A 98 21.93 -13.78 10.97
CA THR A 98 23.28 -13.38 10.52
C THR A 98 23.40 -12.19 9.55
N PRO A 99 24.60 -11.57 9.46
CA PRO A 99 24.84 -10.37 8.66
C PRO A 99 25.09 -10.67 7.18
N GLY A 100 24.30 -10.05 6.29
CA GLY A 100 24.66 -9.92 4.88
C GLY A 100 23.49 -9.65 3.95
N GLU A 101 23.28 -8.39 3.59
CA GLU A 101 23.29 -7.82 2.22
C GLU A 101 22.81 -6.36 2.29
N PRO A 102 23.28 -5.46 1.40
CA PRO A 102 22.82 -4.09 1.38
C PRO A 102 21.31 -4.09 1.10
N GLU A 103 20.53 -3.64 2.09
CA GLU A 103 19.09 -3.45 1.95
C GLU A 103 18.82 -2.60 0.70
N GLU A 104 18.30 -3.24 -0.34
CA GLU A 104 17.49 -2.55 -1.34
C GLU A 104 16.44 -1.73 -0.58
N PRO A 105 16.13 -0.51 -1.05
CA PRO A 105 15.26 0.41 -0.32
C PRO A 105 13.99 -0.35 0.08
N VAL A 106 13.76 -0.46 1.38
CA VAL A 106 12.58 -1.08 1.96
C VAL A 106 11.39 -0.47 1.24
N LYS A 107 10.80 -1.23 0.32
CA LYS A 107 9.48 -0.91 -0.22
C LYS A 107 8.60 -0.95 1.01
N SER A 108 8.24 0.21 1.53
CA SER A 108 7.03 0.31 2.32
C SER A 108 5.92 -0.09 1.35
N GLU A 109 5.58 -1.38 1.35
CA GLU A 109 4.46 -1.94 0.60
C GLU A 109 3.19 -1.34 1.20
N ILE A 110 2.91 -0.08 0.86
CA ILE A 110 1.54 0.42 0.88
C ILE A 110 0.86 -0.42 -0.20
N ARG A 111 0.26 -1.53 0.25
CA ARG A 111 -0.48 -2.47 -0.59
C ARG A 111 -1.49 -1.66 -1.42
N ASP A 112 -1.59 -1.96 -2.70
CA ASP A 112 -2.46 -1.20 -3.60
C ASP A 112 -3.91 -1.29 -3.08
N ILE A 113 -4.62 -0.15 -3.04
CA ILE A 113 -5.99 -0.08 -2.53
C ILE A 113 -6.94 -1.02 -3.30
N TYR A 114 -6.64 -1.31 -4.57
CA TYR A 114 -7.39 -2.27 -5.36
C TYR A 114 -7.16 -3.72 -4.94
N GLU A 115 -5.97 -4.06 -4.42
CA GLU A 115 -5.70 -5.38 -3.84
C GLU A 115 -6.49 -5.57 -2.54
N VAL A 116 -6.49 -4.54 -1.67
CA VAL A 116 -7.30 -4.57 -0.43
C VAL A 116 -8.80 -4.72 -0.75
N PHE A 117 -9.27 -4.04 -1.79
CA PHE A 117 -10.64 -4.19 -2.27
C PHE A 117 -10.94 -5.62 -2.76
N LEU A 118 -10.06 -6.20 -3.59
CA LEU A 118 -10.24 -7.55 -4.10
C LEU A 118 -10.12 -8.61 -3.01
N ASP A 119 -9.18 -8.46 -2.07
CA ASP A 119 -9.07 -9.30 -0.88
C ASP A 119 -10.42 -9.41 -0.19
N SER A 120 -11.07 -8.27 0.08
CA SER A 120 -12.38 -8.23 0.75
C SER A 120 -13.51 -8.82 -0.11
N VAL A 121 -13.55 -8.53 -1.41
CA VAL A 121 -14.62 -9.02 -2.31
C VAL A 121 -14.50 -10.52 -2.55
N CYS A 122 -13.28 -11.06 -2.58
CA CYS A 122 -13.03 -12.48 -2.82
C CYS A 122 -13.27 -13.35 -1.57
N LEU A 123 -13.56 -12.77 -0.40
CA LEU A 123 -13.96 -13.53 0.78
C LEU A 123 -15.31 -14.24 0.60
N GLU A 124 -16.19 -13.71 -0.24
CA GLU A 124 -17.51 -14.28 -0.49
C GLU A 124 -17.84 -14.37 -1.99
N ASP A 125 -18.20 -15.56 -2.46
CA ASP A 125 -18.55 -15.81 -3.87
C ASP A 125 -19.67 -14.90 -4.40
N ASN A 126 -20.61 -14.52 -3.52
CA ASN A 126 -21.72 -13.63 -3.86
C ASN A 126 -21.23 -12.19 -4.13
N LEU A 127 -20.22 -11.72 -3.39
CA LEU A 127 -19.64 -10.39 -3.59
C LEU A 127 -18.84 -10.34 -4.89
N LEU A 128 -18.05 -11.38 -5.18
CA LEU A 128 -17.35 -11.49 -6.46
C LEU A 128 -18.35 -11.54 -7.63
N SER A 129 -19.42 -12.32 -7.50
CA SER A 129 -20.50 -12.38 -8.50
C SER A 129 -21.17 -11.02 -8.70
N TYR A 130 -21.39 -10.27 -7.62
CA TYR A 130 -21.96 -8.93 -7.68
C TYR A 130 -21.01 -7.92 -8.33
N LEU A 131 -19.71 -7.98 -8.02
CA LEU A 131 -18.67 -7.18 -8.68
C LEU A 131 -18.65 -7.44 -10.20
N ILE A 132 -18.72 -8.70 -10.61
CA ILE A 132 -18.78 -9.08 -12.03
C ILE A 132 -20.00 -8.44 -12.70
N ASP A 133 -21.18 -8.52 -12.08
CA ASP A 133 -22.41 -7.93 -12.63
C ASP A 133 -22.32 -6.40 -12.74
N ILE A 134 -21.83 -5.71 -11.70
CA ILE A 134 -21.58 -4.27 -11.71
C ILE A 134 -20.65 -3.88 -12.86
N ALA A 135 -19.52 -4.60 -13.00
CA ALA A 135 -18.51 -4.32 -14.01
C ALA A 135 -19.06 -4.52 -15.43
N LYS A 136 -19.87 -5.57 -15.66
CA LYS A 136 -20.54 -5.83 -16.94
C LYS A 136 -21.54 -4.74 -17.32
N ARG A 137 -22.29 -4.22 -16.34
CA ARG A 137 -23.28 -3.15 -16.56
C ARG A 137 -22.65 -1.76 -16.64
N GLY A 138 -21.37 -1.61 -16.23
CA GLY A 138 -20.72 -0.32 -16.08
C GLY A 138 -21.36 0.55 -14.99
N ALA A 139 -21.92 -0.07 -13.94
CA ALA A 139 -22.69 0.62 -12.90
C ALA A 139 -21.77 1.32 -11.88
N LYS A 140 -21.23 2.49 -12.24
CA LYS A 140 -20.21 3.22 -11.45
C LYS A 140 -20.66 3.55 -10.02
N ASP A 141 -21.91 3.95 -9.82
CA ASP A 141 -22.44 4.31 -8.50
C ASP A 141 -22.55 3.09 -7.57
N GLU A 142 -22.95 1.94 -8.11
CA GLU A 142 -22.99 0.67 -7.38
C GLU A 142 -21.57 0.20 -7.04
N PHE A 143 -20.62 0.36 -7.97
CA PHE A 143 -19.21 0.07 -7.71
C PHE A 143 -18.65 0.90 -6.56
N GLN A 144 -18.91 2.21 -6.54
CA GLN A 144 -18.48 3.11 -5.45
C GLN A 144 -19.08 2.69 -4.10
N THR A 145 -20.34 2.26 -4.11
CA THR A 145 -21.00 1.76 -2.90
C THR A 145 -20.33 0.49 -2.39
N LEU A 146 -20.07 -0.47 -3.30
CA LEU A 146 -19.36 -1.71 -2.99
C LEU A 146 -17.94 -1.44 -2.50
N SER A 147 -17.19 -0.56 -3.16
CA SER A 147 -15.82 -0.22 -2.78
C SER A 147 -15.74 0.47 -1.42
N HIS A 148 -16.71 1.34 -1.10
CA HIS A 148 -16.77 1.97 0.21
C HIS A 148 -17.10 0.95 1.31
N ALA A 149 -17.99 -0.01 1.02
CA ALA A 149 -18.30 -1.08 1.98
C ALA A 149 -17.10 -2.02 2.21
N ALA A 150 -16.40 -2.42 1.15
CA ALA A 150 -15.33 -3.42 1.19
C ALA A 150 -13.97 -2.84 1.59
N ALA A 151 -13.64 -1.62 1.14
CA ALA A 151 -12.31 -1.00 1.31
C ALA A 151 -12.35 0.39 1.97
N ARG A 152 -13.52 0.83 2.49
CA ARG A 152 -13.72 2.14 3.13
C ARG A 152 -13.29 3.34 2.26
N THR A 153 -13.28 3.13 0.94
CA THR A 153 -12.78 4.08 -0.04
C THR A 153 -13.69 4.10 -1.26
N LEU A 154 -13.93 5.28 -1.83
CA LEU A 154 -14.70 5.44 -3.07
C LEU A 154 -13.75 5.27 -4.26
N LEU A 155 -13.80 4.10 -4.89
CA LEU A 155 -12.94 3.75 -6.02
C LEU A 155 -13.64 4.03 -7.35
N SER A 156 -12.85 4.32 -8.39
CA SER A 156 -13.35 4.44 -9.76
C SER A 156 -13.37 3.08 -10.44
N LEU A 157 -14.52 2.71 -11.01
CA LEU A 157 -14.65 1.46 -11.77
C LEU A 157 -13.69 1.43 -12.97
N ASP A 158 -13.55 2.56 -13.67
CA ASP A 158 -12.70 2.64 -14.87
C ASP A 158 -11.22 2.46 -14.52
N GLU A 159 -10.78 3.07 -13.42
CA GLU A 159 -9.39 2.94 -12.94
C GLU A 159 -9.11 1.55 -12.39
N PHE A 160 -10.07 0.95 -11.67
CA PHE A 160 -9.98 -0.43 -11.21
C PHE A 160 -9.84 -1.42 -12.37
N LEU A 161 -10.68 -1.30 -13.41
CA LEU A 161 -10.60 -2.15 -14.59
C LEU A 161 -9.30 -1.90 -15.37
N LEU A 162 -8.84 -0.66 -15.47
CA LEU A 162 -7.56 -0.36 -16.09
C LEU A 162 -6.39 -0.98 -15.32
N TRP A 163 -6.40 -0.88 -13.99
CA TRP A 163 -5.41 -1.47 -13.12
C TRP A 163 -5.38 -3.00 -13.25
N LEU A 164 -6.52 -3.67 -13.02
CA LEU A 164 -6.59 -5.13 -13.05
C LEU A 164 -6.29 -5.67 -14.45
N GLY A 165 -6.76 -4.97 -15.48
CA GLY A 165 -6.55 -5.33 -16.88
C GLY A 165 -5.09 -5.29 -17.32
N ASN A 166 -4.24 -4.50 -16.65
CA ASN A 166 -2.86 -4.25 -17.05
C ASN A 166 -1.86 -4.42 -15.88
N LYS A 167 -2.24 -5.17 -14.84
CA LYS A 167 -1.44 -5.37 -13.62
C LYS A 167 -0.02 -5.87 -13.92
N GLU A 168 0.12 -6.74 -14.92
CA GLU A 168 1.38 -7.31 -15.37
C GLU A 168 2.35 -6.29 -15.99
N ALA A 169 1.85 -5.11 -16.39
CA ALA A 169 2.68 -4.07 -17.00
C ALA A 169 3.69 -3.48 -16.01
N LEU A 170 3.34 -3.45 -14.72
CA LEU A 170 4.20 -2.99 -13.63
C LEU A 170 4.93 -4.13 -12.92
N ALA A 171 4.61 -5.38 -13.27
CA ALA A 171 5.16 -6.57 -12.65
C ALA A 171 6.56 -6.92 -13.18
N GLY A 172 7.29 -7.72 -12.39
CA GLY A 172 8.58 -8.30 -12.77
C GLY A 172 8.48 -9.25 -13.97
N PRO A 173 9.62 -9.66 -14.55
CA PRO A 173 9.64 -10.49 -15.76
C PRO A 173 8.93 -11.84 -15.56
N ASP A 174 9.09 -12.47 -14.40
CA ASP A 174 8.49 -13.78 -14.10
C ASP A 174 6.98 -13.71 -13.97
N GLU A 175 6.47 -12.74 -13.21
CA GLU A 175 5.03 -12.51 -13.05
C GLU A 175 4.38 -12.18 -14.40
N ARG A 176 5.01 -11.31 -15.18
CA ARG A 176 4.52 -10.94 -16.51
C ARG A 176 4.49 -12.14 -17.46
N ALA A 177 5.54 -12.96 -17.45
CA ALA A 177 5.60 -14.16 -18.26
C ALA A 177 4.51 -15.16 -17.83
N CYS A 178 4.36 -15.38 -16.52
CA CYS A 178 3.34 -16.26 -15.96
C CYS A 178 1.93 -15.83 -16.35
N ALA A 179 1.60 -14.55 -16.15
CA ALA A 179 0.32 -13.98 -16.54
C ALA A 179 0.01 -14.20 -18.02
N ALA A 180 0.97 -13.93 -18.90
CA ALA A 180 0.80 -14.10 -20.35
C ALA A 180 0.60 -15.57 -20.75
N ILE A 181 1.43 -16.47 -20.21
CA ILE A 181 1.40 -17.91 -20.51
C ILE A 181 0.09 -18.53 -20.03
N MET A 182 -0.29 -18.26 -18.78
CA MET A 182 -1.47 -18.86 -18.17
C MET A 182 -2.76 -18.28 -18.74
N ASP A 183 -2.83 -16.96 -19.02
CA ASP A 183 -4.00 -16.39 -19.71
C ASP A 183 -4.20 -17.00 -21.11
N ALA A 184 -3.10 -17.23 -21.85
CA ALA A 184 -3.16 -17.88 -23.16
C ALA A 184 -3.63 -19.34 -23.06
N ALA A 185 -3.04 -20.10 -22.12
CA ALA A 185 -3.40 -21.49 -21.87
C ALA A 185 -4.87 -21.63 -21.45
N LEU A 186 -5.33 -20.82 -20.49
CA LEU A 186 -6.71 -20.83 -20.02
C LEU A 186 -7.69 -20.37 -21.11
N ALA A 187 -7.34 -19.36 -21.91
CA ALA A 187 -8.16 -18.93 -23.04
C ALA A 187 -8.32 -20.06 -24.08
N ARG A 188 -7.24 -20.79 -24.39
CA ARG A 188 -7.29 -21.97 -25.25
C ARG A 188 -8.19 -23.06 -24.68
N LEU A 189 -8.05 -23.39 -23.40
CA LEU A 189 -8.91 -24.39 -22.73
C LEU A 189 -10.39 -24.00 -22.82
N MET A 190 -10.71 -22.72 -22.67
CA MET A 190 -12.08 -22.23 -22.80
C MET A 190 -12.61 -22.35 -24.24
N GLN A 191 -11.77 -22.09 -25.25
CA GLN A 191 -12.12 -22.29 -26.67
C GLN A 191 -12.33 -23.77 -27.03
N GLU A 192 -11.52 -24.66 -26.44
CA GLU A 192 -11.62 -26.11 -26.60
C GLU A 192 -12.77 -26.73 -25.78
N GLY A 193 -13.46 -25.94 -24.96
CA GLY A 193 -14.56 -26.39 -24.10
C GLY A 193 -14.11 -27.15 -22.83
N GLN A 194 -12.82 -27.15 -22.52
CA GLN A 194 -12.22 -27.79 -21.34
C GLN A 194 -12.41 -26.96 -20.06
N LYS A 195 -13.67 -26.66 -19.74
CA LYS A 195 -14.03 -25.75 -18.63
C LYS A 195 -13.68 -26.31 -17.25
N GLU A 196 -13.82 -27.61 -17.06
CA GLU A 196 -13.48 -28.28 -15.80
C GLU A 196 -11.98 -28.20 -15.51
N LEU A 197 -11.15 -28.40 -16.55
CA LEU A 197 -9.71 -28.25 -16.44
C LEU A 197 -9.32 -26.80 -16.13
N ALA A 198 -9.90 -25.83 -16.84
CA ALA A 198 -9.66 -24.42 -16.55
C ALA A 198 -10.06 -24.04 -15.12
N ALA A 199 -11.20 -24.54 -14.63
CA ALA A 199 -11.64 -24.30 -13.25
C ALA A 199 -10.69 -24.91 -12.21
N ALA A 200 -10.22 -26.15 -12.45
CA ALA A 200 -9.26 -26.81 -11.56
C ALA A 200 -7.90 -26.10 -11.52
N LEU A 201 -7.46 -25.54 -12.65
CA LEU A 201 -6.25 -24.71 -12.69
C LEU A 201 -6.45 -23.40 -11.91
N LEU A 202 -7.58 -22.71 -12.11
CA LEU A 202 -7.91 -21.46 -11.42
C LEU A 202 -8.09 -21.65 -9.90
N SER A 203 -8.52 -22.83 -9.44
CA SER A 203 -8.60 -23.16 -8.02
C SER A 203 -7.26 -23.54 -7.40
N GLY A 204 -6.20 -23.67 -8.22
CA GLY A 204 -4.87 -24.08 -7.75
C GLY A 204 -4.76 -25.56 -7.41
N ASP A 205 -5.41 -26.45 -8.17
CA ASP A 205 -5.17 -27.89 -7.98
C ASP A 205 -3.78 -28.29 -8.49
N GLU A 206 -2.87 -28.60 -7.56
CA GLU A 206 -1.47 -28.92 -7.86
C GLU A 206 -1.33 -30.15 -8.78
N THR A 207 -2.15 -31.18 -8.55
CA THR A 207 -2.08 -32.42 -9.35
C THR A 207 -2.44 -32.14 -10.79
N THR A 208 -3.52 -31.39 -10.99
CA THR A 208 -4.00 -30.94 -12.30
C THR A 208 -2.95 -30.10 -13.00
N PHE A 209 -2.34 -29.12 -12.32
CA PHE A 209 -1.28 -28.30 -12.91
C PHE A 209 -0.07 -29.14 -13.33
N LYS A 210 0.39 -30.07 -12.48
CA LYS A 210 1.54 -30.94 -12.78
C LYS A 210 1.30 -31.86 -13.96
N LEU A 211 0.08 -32.33 -14.17
CA LEU A 211 -0.29 -33.07 -15.38
C LEU A 211 -0.34 -32.14 -16.59
N PHE A 212 -1.08 -31.03 -16.46
CA PHE A 212 -1.29 -30.05 -17.51
C PHE A 212 0.03 -29.52 -18.11
N ARG A 213 1.02 -29.17 -17.26
CA ARG A 213 2.30 -28.64 -17.74
C ARG A 213 3.09 -29.60 -18.63
N THR A 214 2.81 -30.90 -18.57
CA THR A 214 3.51 -31.91 -19.40
C THR A 214 2.92 -32.03 -20.80
N GLU A 215 1.68 -31.58 -20.98
CA GLU A 215 0.91 -31.71 -22.22
C GLU A 215 0.68 -30.35 -22.90
N ALA A 216 0.59 -29.27 -22.11
CA ALA A 216 0.29 -27.94 -22.59
C ALA A 216 1.43 -27.38 -23.45
N PRO A 217 1.17 -27.00 -24.71
CA PRO A 217 2.19 -26.45 -25.61
C PRO A 217 2.82 -25.16 -25.06
N GLU A 218 2.10 -24.42 -24.22
CA GLU A 218 2.59 -23.19 -23.60
C GLU A 218 3.62 -23.43 -22.49
N LEU A 219 3.59 -24.61 -21.84
CA LEU A 219 4.39 -24.91 -20.64
C LEU A 219 5.42 -26.02 -20.84
N VAL A 220 5.22 -26.93 -21.81
CA VAL A 220 6.09 -28.11 -22.01
C VAL A 220 7.57 -27.74 -22.26
N HIS A 221 7.83 -26.54 -22.76
CA HIS A 221 9.18 -26.04 -23.05
C HIS A 221 9.81 -25.24 -21.91
N LEU A 222 9.09 -25.06 -20.79
CA LEU A 222 9.48 -24.21 -19.68
C LEU A 222 9.66 -25.05 -18.41
N PRO A 223 10.86 -25.61 -18.16
CA PRO A 223 11.11 -26.42 -16.97
C PRO A 223 10.99 -25.62 -15.67
N ASP A 224 11.20 -24.31 -15.73
CA ASP A 224 11.13 -23.40 -14.58
C ASP A 224 9.69 -23.02 -14.20
N ALA A 225 8.69 -23.37 -15.03
CA ALA A 225 7.27 -23.17 -14.73
C ALA A 225 6.75 -24.25 -13.76
N THR A 226 7.29 -24.25 -12.54
CA THR A 226 6.86 -25.15 -11.47
C THR A 226 5.49 -24.73 -10.92
N TYR A 227 4.92 -25.57 -10.05
CA TYR A 227 3.67 -25.23 -9.40
C TYR A 227 3.82 -24.03 -8.46
N GLU A 228 4.93 -23.96 -7.72
CA GLU A 228 5.24 -22.83 -6.85
C GLU A 228 5.39 -21.53 -7.64
N TRP A 229 6.04 -21.59 -8.80
CA TRP A 229 6.13 -20.46 -9.72
C TRP A 229 4.73 -20.00 -10.16
N TYR A 230 3.87 -20.94 -10.55
CA TYR A 230 2.48 -20.65 -10.93
C TYR A 230 1.67 -20.01 -9.80
N VAL A 231 1.80 -20.52 -8.57
CA VAL A 231 1.11 -19.96 -7.40
C VAL A 231 1.53 -18.51 -7.15
N GLN A 232 2.84 -18.27 -7.02
CA GLN A 232 3.40 -16.97 -6.65
C GLN A 232 3.19 -15.89 -7.71
N ASN A 233 3.20 -16.29 -8.99
CA ASN A 233 3.20 -15.37 -10.13
C ASN A 233 1.83 -15.27 -10.83
N TYR A 234 0.90 -16.19 -10.57
CA TYR A 234 -0.44 -16.16 -11.15
C TYR A 234 -1.54 -16.15 -10.09
N LEU A 235 -1.64 -17.22 -9.30
CA LEU A 235 -2.77 -17.43 -8.39
C LEU A 235 -2.86 -16.34 -7.32
N ASP A 236 -1.72 -15.99 -6.71
CA ASP A 236 -1.64 -15.01 -5.63
C ASP A 236 -1.71 -13.54 -6.12
N ARG A 237 -1.84 -13.32 -7.43
CA ARG A 237 -1.73 -11.99 -8.07
C ARG A 237 -3.04 -11.49 -8.67
N TYR A 238 -4.18 -12.06 -8.29
CA TYR A 238 -5.53 -11.72 -8.77
C TYR A 238 -5.77 -11.93 -10.28
N TYR A 239 -4.83 -12.53 -11.01
CA TYR A 239 -5.04 -12.93 -12.40
C TYR A 239 -6.19 -13.95 -12.58
N PRO A 240 -6.42 -14.91 -11.65
CA PRO A 240 -7.61 -15.76 -11.71
C PRO A 240 -8.92 -14.96 -11.70
N VAL A 241 -9.01 -13.95 -10.83
CA VAL A 241 -10.17 -13.06 -10.74
C VAL A 241 -10.38 -12.33 -12.06
N ARG A 242 -9.31 -11.73 -12.60
CA ARG A 242 -9.33 -11.08 -13.92
C ARG A 242 -9.83 -12.03 -15.01
N PHE A 243 -9.34 -13.26 -15.04
CA PHE A 243 -9.74 -14.26 -16.03
C PHE A 243 -11.23 -14.62 -15.89
N ILE A 244 -11.69 -14.86 -14.66
CA ILE A 244 -13.11 -15.14 -14.37
C ILE A 244 -14.00 -13.98 -14.82
N MET A 245 -13.61 -12.73 -14.53
CA MET A 245 -14.32 -11.53 -14.97
C MET A 245 -14.42 -11.47 -16.50
N LYS A 246 -13.29 -11.67 -17.22
CA LYS A 246 -13.26 -11.72 -18.69
C LYS A 246 -14.21 -12.78 -19.25
N MET A 247 -14.18 -14.00 -18.70
CA MET A 247 -15.04 -15.10 -19.15
C MET A 247 -16.54 -14.85 -18.90
N ASN A 248 -16.86 -13.99 -17.94
CA ASN A 248 -18.23 -13.56 -17.68
C ASN A 248 -18.67 -12.36 -18.54
N GLY A 249 -17.81 -11.84 -19.41
CA GLY A 249 -18.11 -10.76 -20.35
C GLY A 249 -17.77 -9.36 -19.82
N VAL A 250 -16.91 -9.24 -18.81
CA VAL A 250 -16.33 -7.94 -18.42
C VAL A 250 -15.26 -7.54 -19.44
N GLU A 251 -15.37 -6.33 -19.97
CA GLU A 251 -14.35 -5.75 -20.86
C GLU A 251 -13.31 -4.98 -20.04
N PHE A 252 -12.03 -5.18 -20.38
CA PHE A 252 -10.91 -4.50 -19.75
C PHE A 252 -10.27 -3.51 -20.73
N PRO A 253 -10.04 -2.25 -20.33
CA PRO A 253 -9.36 -1.29 -21.18
C PRO A 253 -7.87 -1.59 -21.27
N ASN A 254 -7.28 -1.43 -22.46
CA ASN A 254 -5.83 -1.52 -22.65
C ASN A 254 -5.17 -0.18 -22.37
N ILE A 255 -3.98 -0.19 -21.77
CA ILE A 255 -3.14 1.02 -21.74
C ILE A 255 -2.72 1.33 -23.19
N PRO A 256 -2.93 2.57 -23.68
CA PRO A 256 -2.45 2.94 -25.01
C PRO A 256 -0.92 2.80 -25.04
N THR A 257 -0.43 1.86 -25.85
CA THR A 257 1.00 1.72 -26.11
C THR A 257 1.43 2.99 -26.82
N LYS A 258 2.23 3.85 -26.17
CA LYS A 258 2.97 4.88 -26.91
C LYS A 258 3.92 4.11 -27.82
N GLU A 259 3.60 4.07 -29.12
CA GLU A 259 4.52 3.64 -30.16
C GLU A 259 5.86 4.38 -29.94
N ALA A 260 6.90 3.60 -29.66
CA ALA A 260 8.28 4.07 -29.54
C ALA A 260 8.98 3.97 -30.89
#